data_AF-A0A9W9W4U4-F1
#
_entry.id   AF-A0A9W9W4U4-F1
#
_cell.length_a   1.000
_cell.length_b   1.000
_cell.length_c   1.000
_cell.angle_alpha   90.00
_cell.angle_beta   90.00
_cell.angle_gamma   90.00
#
_symmetry.space_group_name_H-M   'P 1'
#
loop_
_entity.id
_entity.type
_entity.pdbx_description
1 polymer ?
#
loop_
_entity_poly.entity_id
_entity_poly.type
_entity_poly.pdbx_seq_one_letter_code
_entity_poly.pdbx_strand_id
1 'polypeptide(L)'
;MFIWPRPVHSRSSALSPQYLPRWVIFNTIALPTHRLTILLLQMYATPAIRARLAVTGRRAFTTTRTQMGSPFHYAEGPRTNIPFNPLTKHFFWRYWSFMVVGFGAPFGIAVWQTYKTK
;
A
#
# COMPACT_ATOMS: atom_id res chain seq x y z
N MET A 1 40.90 31.24 -46.33
CA MET A 1 42.00 30.89 -45.41
C MET A 1 42.21 32.05 -44.46
N PHE A 2 41.64 31.99 -43.25
CA PHE A 2 42.03 32.87 -42.15
C PHE A 2 41.90 32.06 -40.87
N ILE A 3 43.05 31.69 -40.34
CA ILE A 3 43.25 30.85 -39.17
C ILE A 3 43.29 31.80 -37.97
N TRP A 4 42.41 31.61 -36.99
CA TRP A 4 42.60 32.22 -35.68
C TRP A 4 43.06 31.15 -34.68
N PRO A 5 44.31 31.17 -34.22
CA PRO A 5 44.74 30.37 -33.09
C PRO A 5 44.76 31.21 -31.82
N ARG A 6 44.32 30.62 -30.69
CA ARG A 6 45.10 30.41 -29.46
C ARG A 6 44.16 30.12 -28.27
N PRO A 7 44.15 28.88 -27.76
CA PRO A 7 43.76 28.61 -26.40
C PRO A 7 45.03 28.51 -25.54
N VAL A 8 45.19 29.40 -24.55
CA VAL A 8 46.05 29.18 -23.38
C VAL A 8 45.46 29.95 -22.21
N HIS A 9 44.87 29.25 -21.25
CA HIS A 9 45.20 29.44 -19.84
C HIS A 9 45.41 28.05 -19.25
N SER A 10 46.68 27.78 -18.94
CA SER A 10 47.11 26.56 -18.27
C SER A 10 46.78 26.64 -16.78
N ARG A 11 46.56 25.47 -16.21
CA ARG A 11 47.06 24.98 -14.91
C ARG A 11 46.04 24.72 -13.79
N SER A 12 46.09 23.45 -13.41
CA SER A 12 46.16 22.89 -12.05
C SER A 12 44.87 22.74 -11.24
N SER A 13 44.35 21.51 -11.30
CA SER A 13 44.28 20.59 -10.15
C SER A 13 44.04 21.21 -8.77
N ALA A 14 42.79 21.12 -8.29
CA ALA A 14 42.51 20.95 -6.86
C ALA A 14 41.12 20.34 -6.68
N LEU A 15 41.06 19.01 -6.57
CA LEU A 15 40.03 18.38 -5.75
C LEU A 15 40.32 18.82 -4.30
N SER A 16 39.58 19.81 -3.79
CA SER A 16 39.63 20.18 -2.38
C SER A 16 38.33 19.73 -1.69
N PRO A 17 38.33 18.67 -0.86
CA PRO A 17 37.15 18.18 -0.15
C PRO A 17 36.82 19.01 1.11
N GLN A 18 36.97 20.34 1.04
CA GLN A 18 36.99 21.20 2.24
C GLN A 18 35.94 22.32 2.23
N TYR A 19 34.74 22.04 1.73
CA TYR A 19 33.56 22.89 1.95
C TYR A 19 32.40 22.08 2.55
N LEU A 20 32.64 21.42 3.69
CA LEU A 20 31.57 21.01 4.58
C LEU A 20 31.56 21.95 5.80
N PRO A 21 30.44 22.63 6.10
CA PRO A 21 30.40 23.58 7.21
C PRO A 21 30.71 22.86 8.53
N ARG A 22 31.58 23.47 9.34
CA ARG A 22 32.11 22.90 10.60
C ARG A 22 30.99 22.43 11.54
N TRP A 23 29.82 23.09 11.53
CA TRP A 23 28.65 22.71 12.32
C TRP A 23 27.95 21.42 11.86
N VAL A 24 28.17 20.95 10.63
CA VAL A 24 27.64 19.67 10.12
C VAL A 24 28.52 18.50 10.57
N ILE A 25 29.82 18.74 10.81
CA ILE A 25 30.77 17.69 11.24
C ILE A 25 30.68 17.43 12.76
N PHE A 26 30.25 18.40 13.56
CA PHE A 26 30.22 18.26 15.01
C PHE A 26 29.01 17.51 15.58
N ASN A 27 27.94 17.25 14.81
CA ASN A 27 26.72 16.62 15.33
C ASN A 27 26.53 15.15 14.93
N THR A 28 27.50 14.55 14.27
CA THR A 28 27.49 13.13 13.85
C THR A 28 28.35 12.22 14.70
N ILE A 29 29.11 12.76 15.67
CA ILE A 29 30.12 11.98 16.42
C ILE A 29 29.59 11.45 17.77
N ALA A 30 28.39 11.84 18.21
CA ALA A 30 27.85 11.45 19.51
C ALA A 30 26.41 10.92 19.46
N LEU A 31 26.06 10.10 18.46
CA LEU A 31 24.86 9.27 18.58
C LEU A 31 25.19 8.10 19.51
N PRO A 32 24.52 7.96 20.66
CA PRO A 32 24.76 6.84 21.56
C PRO A 32 24.60 5.53 20.81
N THR A 33 25.48 4.56 21.06
CA THR A 33 25.52 3.26 20.35
C THR A 33 24.16 2.56 20.30
N HIS A 34 23.33 2.73 21.33
CA HIS A 34 21.96 2.21 21.38
C HIS A 34 21.00 2.85 20.36
N ARG A 35 21.17 4.14 20.02
CA ARG A 35 20.36 4.80 18.99
C ARG A 35 20.77 4.37 17.59
N LEU A 36 22.05 4.13 17.37
CA LEU A 36 22.55 3.59 16.09
C LEU A 36 22.06 2.15 15.88
N THR A 37 22.11 1.29 16.88
CA THR A 37 21.59 -0.09 16.75
C THR A 37 20.08 -0.11 16.53
N ILE A 38 19.30 0.71 17.24
CA ILE A 38 17.85 0.81 17.04
C ILE A 38 17.52 1.34 15.64
N LEU A 39 18.21 2.37 15.16
CA LEU A 39 17.98 2.93 13.83
C LEU A 39 18.35 1.93 12.73
N LEU A 40 19.45 1.19 12.88
CA LEU A 40 19.84 0.13 11.95
C LEU A 40 18.83 -1.04 11.99
N LEU A 41 18.40 -1.50 13.16
CA LEU A 41 17.36 -2.52 13.31
C LEU A 41 16.04 -2.08 12.67
N GLN A 42 15.63 -0.82 12.87
CA GLN A 42 14.45 -0.23 12.24
C GLN A 42 14.61 -0.22 10.70
N MET A 43 15.79 0.14 10.19
CA MET A 43 16.08 0.18 8.74
C MET A 43 16.08 -1.19 8.08
N TYR A 44 16.53 -2.25 8.77
CA TYR A 44 16.49 -3.63 8.24
C TYR A 44 15.12 -4.31 8.43
N ALA A 45 14.34 -3.95 9.46
CA ALA A 45 13.01 -4.52 9.71
C ALA A 45 11.89 -3.89 8.85
N THR A 46 11.98 -2.59 8.57
CA THR A 46 10.94 -1.82 7.86
C THR A 46 10.69 -2.23 6.40
N PRO A 47 11.70 -2.50 5.54
CA PRO A 47 11.46 -2.87 4.15
C PRO A 47 10.85 -4.27 4.02
N ALA A 48 11.23 -5.22 4.89
CA ALA A 48 10.72 -6.58 4.86
C ALA A 48 9.22 -6.65 5.24
N ILE A 49 8.79 -5.87 6.24
CA ILE A 49 7.37 -5.80 6.64
C ILE A 49 6.54 -5.09 5.55
N ARG A 50 7.04 -4.00 4.97
CA ARG A 50 6.36 -3.28 3.86
C ARG A 50 6.29 -4.14 2.58
N ALA A 51 7.32 -4.92 2.28
CA ALA A 51 7.33 -5.84 1.14
C ALA A 51 6.30 -6.97 1.29
N ARG A 52 6.12 -7.51 2.51
CA ARG A 52 5.12 -8.56 2.78
C ARG A 52 3.68 -8.04 2.63
N LEU A 53 3.40 -6.84 3.13
CA LEU A 53 2.08 -6.20 3.00
C LEU A 53 1.75 -5.78 1.55
N ALA A 54 2.77 -5.40 0.76
CA ALA A 54 2.60 -5.08 -0.66
C ALA A 54 2.27 -6.32 -1.52
N VAL A 55 2.70 -7.51 -1.08
CA VAL A 55 2.47 -8.78 -1.80
C VAL A 55 1.09 -9.38 -1.48
N THR A 56 0.58 -9.21 -0.25
CA THR A 56 -0.74 -9.75 0.14
C THR A 56 -1.90 -8.93 -0.43
N GLY A 57 -1.75 -7.61 -0.59
CA GLY A 57 -2.75 -6.74 -1.25
C GLY A 57 -2.82 -6.87 -2.78
N ARG A 58 -1.84 -7.52 -3.42
CA ARG A 58 -1.76 -7.74 -4.88
C ARG A 58 -2.04 -9.19 -5.31
N ARG A 59 -2.52 -10.06 -4.41
CA ARG A 59 -2.79 -11.49 -4.73
C ARG A 59 -4.26 -11.88 -4.59
N ALA A 60 -5.17 -10.97 -4.97
CA ALA A 60 -6.52 -11.33 -5.41
C ALA A 60 -6.65 -11.23 -6.94
N PHE A 61 -5.55 -11.38 -7.69
CA PHE A 61 -5.55 -11.50 -9.15
C PHE A 61 -5.76 -12.96 -9.54
N THR A 62 -7.00 -13.42 -9.47
CA THR A 62 -7.43 -14.57 -10.27
C THR A 62 -7.64 -14.09 -11.69
N THR A 63 -6.72 -14.42 -12.59
CA THR A 63 -6.87 -14.16 -14.04
C THR A 63 -7.57 -15.35 -14.69
N THR A 64 -8.81 -15.65 -14.27
CA THR A 64 -9.66 -16.48 -15.15
C THR A 64 -9.87 -15.66 -16.41
N ARG A 65 -9.42 -16.18 -17.56
CA ARG A 65 -9.62 -15.56 -18.87
C ARG A 65 -11.12 -15.24 -19.02
N THR A 66 -11.46 -14.00 -19.36
CA THR A 66 -12.85 -13.60 -19.63
C THR A 66 -13.41 -14.54 -20.71
N GLN A 67 -14.39 -15.38 -20.36
CA GLN A 67 -15.10 -16.22 -21.33
C GLN A 67 -16.07 -15.32 -22.12
N MET A 68 -15.53 -14.53 -23.06
CA MET A 68 -16.32 -13.64 -23.93
C MET A 68 -17.02 -14.37 -25.09
N GLY A 69 -17.03 -15.72 -25.06
CA GLY A 69 -17.62 -16.55 -26.11
C GLY A 69 -19.11 -16.82 -25.95
N SER A 70 -19.75 -16.29 -24.90
CA SER A 70 -21.18 -16.42 -24.68
C SER A 70 -21.96 -15.41 -25.54
N PRO A 71 -23.08 -15.80 -26.18
CA PRO A 71 -23.98 -14.87 -26.87
C PRO A 71 -24.50 -13.73 -25.98
N PHE A 72 -24.42 -13.90 -24.65
CA PHE A 72 -24.78 -12.88 -23.66
C PHE A 72 -23.51 -12.18 -23.15
N HIS A 73 -23.37 -10.88 -23.49
CA HIS A 73 -22.34 -10.00 -22.93
C HIS A 73 -22.78 -9.50 -21.56
N TYR A 74 -22.17 -10.04 -20.51
CA TYR A 74 -22.30 -9.46 -19.18
C TYR A 74 -21.31 -8.32 -19.03
N ALA A 75 -21.67 -7.35 -18.18
CA ALA A 75 -20.73 -6.30 -17.84
C ALA A 75 -19.46 -6.93 -17.25
N GLU A 76 -18.32 -6.50 -17.75
CA GLU A 76 -17.00 -6.92 -17.30
C GLU A 76 -16.35 -5.80 -16.49
N GLY A 77 -15.73 -6.15 -15.36
CA GLY A 77 -15.05 -5.17 -14.50
C GLY A 77 -15.09 -5.53 -13.01
N PRO A 78 -14.32 -4.84 -12.15
CA PRO A 78 -14.08 -5.23 -10.75
C PRO A 78 -15.28 -5.30 -9.79
N ARG A 79 -16.51 -5.13 -10.27
CA ARG A 79 -17.73 -5.07 -9.45
C ARG A 79 -18.95 -5.63 -10.18
N THR A 80 -18.76 -6.18 -11.37
CA THR A 80 -19.85 -6.72 -12.19
C THR A 80 -20.16 -8.17 -11.83
N ASN A 81 -19.29 -8.81 -11.03
CA ASN A 81 -19.44 -10.17 -10.54
C ASN A 81 -20.20 -10.28 -9.20
N ILE A 82 -20.61 -9.16 -8.61
CA ILE A 82 -21.31 -9.15 -7.32
C ILE A 82 -22.78 -8.75 -7.50
N PRO A 83 -23.72 -9.47 -6.85
CA PRO A 83 -25.15 -9.27 -7.06
C PRO A 83 -25.71 -8.00 -6.39
N PHE A 84 -24.86 -7.16 -5.79
CA PHE A 84 -25.26 -5.93 -5.11
C PHE A 84 -24.33 -4.77 -5.44
N ASN A 85 -24.87 -3.56 -5.48
CA ASN A 85 -24.11 -2.34 -5.78
C ASN A 85 -23.53 -1.71 -4.50
N PRO A 86 -22.19 -1.70 -4.32
CA PRO A 86 -21.58 -1.18 -3.10
C PRO A 86 -21.33 0.34 -3.13
N LEU A 87 -21.61 1.03 -4.24
CA LEU A 87 -21.36 2.48 -4.40
C LEU A 87 -22.57 3.34 -4.02
N THR A 88 -23.68 2.72 -3.59
CA THR A 88 -24.86 3.48 -3.17
C THR A 88 -24.61 4.16 -1.82
N LYS A 89 -25.10 5.40 -1.62
CA LYS A 89 -25.01 6.13 -0.34
C LYS A 89 -25.52 5.30 0.85
N HIS A 90 -26.52 4.46 0.59
CA HIS A 90 -27.19 3.62 1.59
C HIS A 90 -26.56 2.22 1.72
N PHE A 91 -25.42 1.95 1.07
CA PHE A 91 -24.78 0.63 1.13
C PHE A 91 -24.43 0.22 2.55
N PHE A 92 -23.95 1.15 3.37
CA PHE A 92 -23.64 0.91 4.78
C PHE A 92 -24.84 0.30 5.53
N TRP A 93 -26.00 0.95 5.42
CA TRP A 93 -27.22 0.48 6.08
C TRP A 93 -27.71 -0.86 5.54
N ARG A 94 -27.66 -1.05 4.21
CA ARG A 94 -28.08 -2.31 3.56
C ARG A 94 -27.17 -3.49 3.93
N TYR A 95 -25.86 -3.24 4.02
CA TYR A 95 -24.89 -4.26 4.38
C TYR A 95 -25.09 -4.68 5.84
N TRP A 96 -25.16 -3.73 6.76
CA TRP A 96 -25.35 -4.02 8.18
C TRP A 96 -26.72 -4.63 8.48
N SER A 97 -27.79 -4.18 7.83
CA SER A 97 -29.11 -4.81 8.01
C SER A 97 -29.11 -6.27 7.58
N PHE A 98 -28.48 -6.59 6.43
CA PHE A 98 -28.33 -7.97 6.00
C PHE A 98 -27.57 -8.81 7.03
N MET A 99 -26.47 -8.30 7.58
CA MET A 99 -25.68 -9.01 8.59
C MET A 99 -26.48 -9.22 9.88
N VAL A 100 -27.14 -8.17 10.39
CA VAL A 100 -27.93 -8.23 11.62
C VAL A 100 -29.11 -9.19 11.48
N VAL A 101 -29.82 -9.16 10.34
CA VAL A 101 -30.96 -10.06 10.11
C VAL A 101 -30.49 -11.50 9.96
N GLY A 102 -29.47 -11.76 9.15
CA GLY A 102 -28.95 -13.12 8.94
C GLY A 102 -28.40 -13.74 10.22
N PHE A 103 -27.65 -12.96 11.01
CA PHE A 103 -27.12 -13.40 12.30
C PHE A 103 -28.20 -13.50 13.38
N GLY A 104 -29.14 -12.56 13.41
CA GLY A 104 -30.21 -12.49 14.41
C GLY A 104 -31.34 -13.51 14.19
N ALA A 105 -31.55 -13.96 12.95
CA ALA A 105 -32.60 -14.91 12.59
C ALA A 105 -32.66 -16.16 13.49
N PRO A 106 -31.59 -16.93 13.72
CA PRO A 106 -31.64 -18.10 14.60
C PRO A 106 -32.06 -17.76 16.04
N PHE A 107 -31.66 -16.60 16.58
CA PHE A 107 -32.02 -16.17 17.94
C PHE A 107 -33.47 -15.72 18.04
N GLY A 108 -33.95 -14.96 17.04
CA GLY A 108 -35.36 -14.58 16.96
C GLY A 108 -36.27 -15.81 16.87
N ILE A 109 -35.87 -16.82 16.10
CA ILE A 109 -36.58 -18.10 16.02
C ILE A 109 -36.50 -18.83 17.38
N ALA A 110 -35.34 -18.90 18.02
CA ALA A 110 -35.21 -19.54 19.33
C ALA A 110 -36.16 -18.93 20.36
N VAL A 111 -36.20 -17.59 20.45
CA VAL A 111 -37.16 -16.88 21.31
C VAL A 111 -38.59 -17.21 20.91
N TRP A 112 -38.93 -17.20 19.62
CA TRP A 112 -40.27 -17.58 19.15
C TRP A 112 -40.66 -19.00 19.57
N GLN A 113 -39.73 -19.95 19.52
CA GLN A 113 -39.98 -21.32 19.96
C GLN A 113 -40.26 -21.39 21.48
N THR A 114 -39.68 -20.51 22.30
CA THR A 114 -39.98 -20.49 23.76
C THR A 114 -41.42 -20.10 24.08
N TYR A 115 -42.07 -19.34 23.19
CA TYR A 115 -43.46 -18.92 23.36
C TYR A 115 -44.48 -19.92 22.81
N LYS A 116 -44.03 -20.97 22.11
CA LYS A 116 -44.94 -22.04 21.70
C LYS A 116 -45.23 -22.94 22.90
N THR A 117 -46.52 -23.16 23.17
CA THR A 117 -46.97 -24.17 24.12
C THR A 117 -46.42 -25.53 23.69
N LYS A 118 -45.98 -26.33 24.66
CA LYS A 118 -45.53 -27.71 24.42
C LYS A 118 -46.66 -28.57 23.88
#